data_AF-A0A375HM17-F1
#
_entry.id   AF-A0A375HM17-F1
#
_cell.length_a   1.000
_cell.length_b   1.000
_cell.length_c   1.000
_cell.angle_alpha   90.00
_cell.angle_beta   90.00
_cell.angle_gamma   90.00
#
_symmetry.space_group_name_H-M   'P 1'
#
loop_
_entity.id
_entity.type
_entity.pdbx_description
1 polymer ?
#
loop_
_entity_poly.entity_id
_entity_poly.type
_entity_poly.pdbx_seq_one_letter_code
_entity_poly.pdbx_strand_id
1 'polypeptide(L)' 'MGQGGRIIVRGLKQDSGELLVKWGSDAKSSCALRYALPPETARPANALAVLDAECGASAAR' A
#
# COMPACT_ATOMS: atom_id res chain seq x y z
N MET A 1 -5.57 5.22 10.12
CA MET A 1 -6.26 5.39 8.83
C MET A 1 -6.95 6.74 8.84
N GLY A 2 -6.84 7.53 7.77
CA GLY A 2 -7.57 8.80 7.65
C GLY A 2 -9.02 8.59 7.18
N GLN A 3 -9.81 9.67 7.17
CA GLN A 3 -11.16 9.69 6.60
C GLN A 3 -11.07 9.28 5.12
N GLY A 4 -11.80 8.22 4.73
CA GLY A 4 -11.81 7.73 3.34
C GLY A 4 -10.75 6.68 2.97
N GLY A 5 -10.04 6.07 3.93
CA GLY A 5 -9.26 4.86 3.68
C GLY A 5 -7.99 5.05 2.83
N ARG A 6 -7.44 6.26 2.76
CA ARG A 6 -6.24 6.58 1.95
C ARG A 6 -4.95 6.49 2.74
N ILE A 7 -3.89 6.08 2.05
CA ILE A 7 -2.51 5.99 2.56
C ILE A 7 -1.58 6.65 1.54
N ILE A 8 -0.66 7.50 2.00
CA ILE A 8 0.39 8.08 1.15
C ILE A 8 1.71 7.44 1.55
N VAL A 9 2.37 6.79 0.60
CA VAL A 9 3.65 6.12 0.79
C VAL A 9 4.69 6.75 -0.13
N ARG A 10 5.91 6.89 0.37
CA ARG A 10 7.08 7.40 -0.38
C ARG A 10 8.27 6.48 -0.19
N GLY A 11 9.21 6.48 -1.13
CA GLY A 11 10.44 5.70 -1.01
C GLY A 11 10.28 4.20 -1.21
N LEU A 12 9.25 3.76 -1.95
CA LEU A 12 9.12 2.37 -2.37
C LEU A 12 10.30 2.02 -3.29
N LYS A 13 11.05 0.98 -2.92
CA LYS A 13 12.24 0.52 -3.66
C LYS A 13 11.90 -0.42 -4.81
N GLN A 14 10.70 -1.00 -4.77
CA GLN A 14 10.20 -1.92 -5.79
C GLN A 14 8.92 -1.35 -6.38
N ASP A 15 8.69 -1.61 -7.66
CA ASP A 15 7.44 -1.22 -8.31
C ASP A 15 6.28 -2.13 -7.92
N SER A 16 6.50 -3.26 -7.26
CA SER A 16 5.41 -4.08 -6.72
C SER A 16 5.77 -4.71 -5.40
N GLY A 17 4.75 -5.09 -4.62
CA GLY A 17 4.94 -5.76 -3.35
C GLY A 17 3.68 -5.80 -2.50
N GLU A 18 3.87 -6.12 -1.22
CA GLU A 18 2.83 -6.15 -0.21
C GLU A 18 3.11 -5.10 0.87
N LEU A 19 2.08 -4.37 1.27
CA LEU A 19 2.11 -3.41 2.36
C LEU A 19 1.26 -3.95 3.51
N LEU A 20 1.89 -4.08 4.68
CA LEU A 20 1.20 -4.40 5.92
C LEU A 20 0.74 -3.11 6.57
N VAL A 21 -0.57 -2.96 6.74
CA VAL A 21 -1.14 -1.85 7.49
C VAL A 21 -1.61 -2.37 8.85
N LYS A 22 -1.06 -1.80 9.92
CA LYS A 22 -1.31 -2.23 11.30
C LYS A 22 -1.75 -1.04 12.13
N TRP A 23 -2.90 -1.15 12.79
CA TRP A 23 -3.46 -0.11 13.67
C TRP A 23 -3.69 -0.62 15.11
N GLY A 24 -3.40 -1.88 15.37
CA GLY A 24 -3.45 -2.49 16.70
C GLY A 24 -2.59 -3.74 16.77
N SER A 25 -2.62 -4.40 17.93
CA SER A 25 -1.69 -5.50 18.22
C SER A 25 -2.23 -6.85 17.77
N ASP A 26 -3.55 -7.03 17.76
CA ASP A 26 -4.25 -8.25 17.34
C ASP A 26 -4.33 -8.42 15.82
N ALA A 27 -4.54 -9.67 15.38
CA ALA A 27 -4.59 -10.05 13.97
C ALA A 27 -5.73 -9.37 13.19
N LYS A 28 -6.82 -8.99 13.88
CA LYS A 28 -7.94 -8.25 13.29
C LYS A 28 -7.65 -6.75 13.14
N SER A 29 -6.60 -6.26 13.80
CA SER A 29 -6.16 -4.87 13.74
C SER A 29 -5.01 -4.66 12.74
N SER A 30 -4.99 -5.47 11.70
CA SER A 30 -4.08 -5.35 10.57
C SER A 30 -4.71 -5.88 9.30
N CYS A 31 -4.26 -5.35 8.16
CA CYS A 31 -4.58 -5.89 6.85
C CYS A 31 -3.39 -5.75 5.91
N ALA A 32 -3.33 -6.62 4.91
CA ALA A 32 -2.30 -6.59 3.88
C ALA A 32 -2.91 -6.16 2.56
N LEU A 33 -2.20 -5.33 1.81
CA LEU A 33 -2.60 -4.89 0.48
C LEU A 33 -1.43 -5.05 -0.49
N ARG A 34 -1.72 -5.53 -1.69
CA ARG A 34 -0.73 -5.66 -2.76
C ARG A 34 -0.76 -4.42 -3.64
N TYR A 35 0.40 -3.97 -4.08
CA TYR A 35 0.54 -2.84 -4.99
C TYR A 35 1.38 -3.22 -6.21
N ALA A 36 1.07 -2.57 -7.33
CA ALA A 36 1.87 -2.58 -8.54
C ALA A 36 1.83 -1.17 -9.14
N LEU A 37 2.97 -0.49 -9.12
CA LEU A 37 3.14 0.83 -9.69
C LEU A 37 3.37 0.70 -11.21
N PRO A 38 2.95 1.71 -11.99
CA PRO A 38 3.31 1.78 -13.40
C PRO A 38 4.83 1.79 -13.57
N PRO A 39 5.39 1.20 -14.64
CA PRO A 39 6.83 1.17 -14.86
C PRO A 39 7.43 2.58 -14.86
N GLU A 40 8.67 2.71 -14.40
CA GLU A 40 9.36 4.00 -14.24
C GLU A 40 9.35 4.84 -15.53
N THR A 41 9.49 4.21 -16.70
CA THR A 41 9.45 4.85 -18.02
C THR A 41 8.12 5.53 -18.34
N ALA A 42 7.04 5.13 -17.67
CA ALA A 42 5.71 5.71 -17.80
C ALA A 42 5.42 6.74 -16.69
N ARG A 43 6.37 7.02 -15.78
CA ARG A 43 6.15 7.88 -14.62
C ARG A 43 6.86 9.24 -14.77
N PRO A 44 6.13 10.37 -14.75
CA PRO A 44 6.75 11.68 -14.61
C PRO A 44 7.58 11.76 -13.32
N ALA A 45 8.73 12.46 -13.35
CA ALA A 45 9.70 12.51 -12.24
C ALA A 45 9.12 12.95 -10.87
N ASN A 46 7.94 13.57 -10.85
CA ASN A 46 7.23 14.04 -9.65
C ASN A 46 5.78 13.53 -9.55
N ALA A 47 5.41 12.48 -10.30
CA ALA A 47 4.03 12.01 -10.32
C ALA A 47 3.66 11.23 -9.06
N LEU A 48 2.52 11.62 -8.46
CA LEU A 48 1.81 10.81 -7.49
C LEU A 48 1.01 9.75 -8.26
N ALA A 49 1.42 8.49 -8.15
CA ALA A 49 0.59 7.37 -8.61
C ALA A 49 -0.55 7.14 -7.61
N VAL A 50 -1.78 7.10 -8.10
CA VAL A 50 -2.97 6.78 -7.30
C VAL A 50 -3.46 5.41 -7.73
N LEU A 51 -3.66 4.52 -6.76
CA LEU A 51 -4.06 3.13 -6.99
C LEU A 51 -5.14 2.80 -5.97
N ASP A 52 -6.19 2.10 -6.41
CA ASP A 52 -7.13 1.46 -5.51
C ASP A 52 -6.62 0.05 -5.19
N ALA A 53 -6.72 -0.34 -3.92
CA ALA A 53 -6.31 -1.66 -3.46
C ALA A 53 -7.29 -2.17 -2.41
N GLU A 54 -7.62 -3.47 -2.48
CA GLU A 54 -8.39 -4.13 -1.43
C GLU A 54 -7.47 -4.48 -0.25
N CYS A 55 -7.95 -4.24 0.97
CA CYS A 55 -7.26 -4.69 2.16
C CYS A 55 -7.74 -6.08 2.55
N GLY A 56 -6.88 -7.09 2.32
CA GLY A 56 -7.14 -8.48 2.65
C GLY A 56 -6.64 -8.87 4.03
N ALA A 57 -6.93 -10.12 4.42
CA ALA A 57 -6.40 -10.69 5.66
C ALA A 57 -4.86 -10.64 5.65
N SER A 58 -4.27 -9.95 6.63
CA SER A 58 -2.84 -10.06 6.86
C SER A 58 -2.56 -11.49 7.33
N ALA A 59 -1.78 -12.26 6.58
CA ALA A 59 -1.25 -13.51 7.08
C ALA A 59 -0.42 -13.18 8.32
N ALA A 60 -0.94 -13.50 9.51
CA ALA A 60 -0.19 -13.38 10.75
C ALA A 60 1.08 -14.23 10.59
N ARG A 61 2.24 -13.59 10.66
CA ARG A 61 3.51 -14.29 10.83
C ARG A 61 3.70 -14.64 12.29
#